data_AF-A0AA86P3M5-F1
#
_entry.id   AF-A0AA86P3M5-F1
#
_cell.length_a   1.000
_cell.length_b   1.000
_cell.length_c   1.000
_cell.angle_alpha   90.00
_cell.angle_beta   90.00
_cell.angle_gamma   90.00
#
_symmetry.space_group_name_H-M   'P 1'
#
loop_
_entity.id
_entity.type
_entity.pdbx_description
1 polymer ?
#
loop_
_entity_poly.entity_id
_entity_poly.type
_entity_poly.pdbx_seq_one_letter_code
_entity_poly.pdbx_strand_id
1 'polypeptide(L)'
;MDNTGKLQKIADGLNAPPYGKRLTLVSLTEILQDPLKAVPLLQEVAETVKPRPLSDEEPYPKTTTTEELVAQITEYAACVCFNVEGGVTFDKASFSQKLLLPNSPELLDLLYSILVDLRAAKQKTYLARYKAPVIIPNDIQQNDEIQKLLQQLRAAQQKFQQSFEENTGILQQQVTTKIDQLQTEKTQLIARQDKLVERIRQVKLQPVQDEAVALSKRRREAHSEIETLKQQSTQQNDLRKAYLQRAQAVVNSAKGTPAGIIEACQVENKRVKQELINLPQEIAEKESLKELIVQDPNDEIIIQMEQDLENSKKELLRLKELNNITGDQPDQQESQVIYLRQNLAKFKRKHQELSQRYEKTQQDSAQIDTKMKSMMQNNVNLDSIEQMEEMPLIVFKDLVGKGKAMKPQMTRCSEERRYLQKELAILTRTVEILTQICVNYGQNVTENPEQMMNTQNLHEARALLAEIETTIKQKRAYIQPKMTELSNAKRQQQNLESMLQQQRQKVKQLDASKQGSIYKLKMTLQRAENECQSVISEIFRVEKQSHMFTYELERVEKDKDFNQLKKDIMLEQNEIKVKQAELRQKQSEVKDNLPQLLEQKKMFADLVKLLNAKTESVKRMKEEIGNTGDDRITLK
;
A
#
# COMPACT_ATOMS: atom_id res chain seq x y z
N MET A 1 -62.57 -17.78 -2.63
CA MET A 1 -61.41 -18.66 -2.92
C MET A 1 -61.65 -19.99 -2.24
N ASP A 2 -61.39 -21.09 -2.93
CA ASP A 2 -61.43 -22.43 -2.35
C ASP A 2 -60.37 -22.57 -1.23
N ASN A 3 -60.64 -23.39 -0.21
CA ASN A 3 -59.76 -23.57 0.96
C ASN A 3 -58.37 -24.07 0.55
N THR A 4 -58.31 -24.89 -0.50
CA THR A 4 -57.05 -25.39 -1.10
C THR A 4 -56.17 -24.25 -1.62
N GLY A 5 -56.78 -23.23 -2.24
CA GLY A 5 -56.06 -22.06 -2.76
C GLY A 5 -55.54 -21.15 -1.65
N LYS A 6 -56.28 -21.04 -0.53
CA LYS A 6 -55.83 -20.30 0.65
C LYS A 6 -54.64 -20.98 1.32
N LEU A 7 -54.68 -22.31 1.47
CA LEU A 7 -53.60 -23.10 2.04
C LEU A 7 -52.30 -22.96 1.23
N GLN A 8 -52.38 -22.96 -0.11
CA GLN A 8 -51.21 -22.73 -0.95
C GLN A 8 -50.60 -21.35 -0.70
N LYS A 9 -51.41 -20.30 -0.65
CA LYS A 9 -50.92 -18.93 -0.40
C LYS A 9 -50.31 -18.76 0.99
N ILE A 10 -50.87 -19.43 2.01
CA ILE A 10 -50.30 -19.44 3.35
C ILE A 10 -48.94 -20.15 3.34
N ALA A 11 -48.84 -21.32 2.71
CA ALA A 11 -47.57 -22.04 2.60
C ALA A 11 -46.49 -21.20 1.87
N ASP A 12 -46.85 -20.59 0.75
CA ASP A 12 -45.94 -19.70 0.00
C ASP A 12 -45.47 -18.52 0.87
N GLY A 13 -46.39 -17.89 1.61
CA GLY A 13 -46.10 -16.76 2.50
C GLY A 13 -45.20 -17.14 3.69
N LEU A 14 -45.43 -18.30 4.31
CA LEU A 14 -44.58 -18.83 5.39
C LEU A 14 -43.20 -19.29 4.90
N ASN A 15 -43.06 -19.63 3.62
CA ASN A 15 -41.80 -20.02 3.02
C ASN A 15 -40.97 -18.81 2.56
N ALA A 16 -41.61 -17.67 2.30
CA ALA A 16 -40.96 -16.41 2.00
C ALA A 16 -40.40 -15.72 3.26
N PRO A 17 -39.43 -14.78 3.11
CA PRO A 17 -39.03 -13.89 4.20
C PRO A 17 -40.23 -13.08 4.73
N PRO A 18 -40.35 -12.85 6.05
CA PRO A 18 -39.34 -13.06 7.09
C PRO A 18 -39.34 -14.45 7.76
N TYR A 19 -40.24 -15.36 7.41
CA TYR A 19 -40.49 -16.60 8.17
C TYR A 19 -39.60 -17.79 7.76
N GLY A 20 -39.42 -18.02 6.46
CA GLY A 20 -38.49 -19.05 5.95
C GLY A 20 -38.74 -20.50 6.42
N LYS A 21 -39.99 -20.87 6.73
CA LYS A 21 -40.35 -22.12 7.43
C LYS A 21 -40.24 -23.41 6.59
N ARG A 22 -40.15 -23.32 5.26
CA ARG A 22 -40.07 -24.45 4.31
C ARG A 22 -41.13 -25.54 4.54
N LEU A 23 -42.38 -25.14 4.74
CA LEU A 23 -43.53 -26.02 4.94
C LEU A 23 -44.09 -26.54 3.61
N THR A 24 -44.54 -27.79 3.61
CA THR A 24 -45.38 -28.39 2.57
C THR A 24 -46.86 -28.26 2.94
N LEU A 25 -47.76 -28.38 1.97
CA LEU A 25 -49.22 -28.35 2.22
C LEU A 25 -49.67 -29.38 3.26
N VAL A 26 -49.08 -30.58 3.22
CA VAL A 26 -49.39 -31.66 4.17
C VAL A 26 -48.99 -31.26 5.59
N SER A 27 -47.74 -30.80 5.77
CA SER A 27 -47.25 -30.35 7.08
C SER A 27 -48.03 -29.16 7.63
N LEU A 28 -48.46 -28.23 6.76
CA LEU A 28 -49.28 -27.11 7.16
C LEU A 28 -50.67 -27.58 7.65
N THR A 29 -51.29 -28.51 6.94
CA THR A 29 -52.61 -29.06 7.32
C THR A 29 -52.54 -29.79 8.67
N GLU A 30 -51.48 -30.56 8.91
CA GLU A 30 -51.24 -31.22 10.20
C GLU A 30 -51.04 -30.22 11.36
N ILE A 31 -50.36 -29.10 11.10
CA ILE A 31 -50.18 -28.02 12.09
C ILE A 31 -51.52 -27.34 12.40
N LEU A 32 -52.34 -27.07 11.37
CA LEU A 32 -53.63 -26.40 11.52
C LEU A 32 -54.72 -27.27 12.18
N GLN A 33 -54.55 -28.59 12.14
CA GLN A 33 -55.44 -29.53 12.81
C GLN A 33 -55.28 -29.52 14.34
N ASP A 34 -54.09 -29.19 14.84
CA ASP A 34 -53.78 -29.16 16.27
C ASP A 34 -53.72 -27.71 16.79
N PRO A 35 -54.71 -27.25 17.56
CA PRO A 35 -54.72 -25.88 18.10
C PRO A 35 -53.47 -25.51 18.91
N LEU A 36 -52.83 -26.49 19.57
CA LEU A 36 -51.59 -26.26 20.34
C LEU A 36 -50.40 -25.91 19.45
N LYS A 37 -50.45 -26.25 18.15
CA LYS A 37 -49.43 -25.91 17.14
C LYS A 37 -49.87 -24.75 16.25
N ALA A 38 -51.16 -24.67 15.92
CA ALA A 38 -51.72 -23.62 15.08
C ALA A 38 -51.64 -22.24 15.74
N VAL A 39 -51.90 -22.14 17.04
CA VAL A 39 -51.87 -20.86 17.77
C VAL A 39 -50.46 -20.26 17.87
N PRO A 40 -49.39 -21.01 18.21
CA PRO A 40 -48.03 -20.47 18.13
C PRO A 40 -47.61 -20.03 16.73
N LEU A 41 -48.04 -20.74 15.68
CA LEU A 41 -47.81 -20.30 14.29
C LEU A 41 -48.53 -18.98 14.01
N LEU A 42 -49.78 -18.86 14.44
CA LEU A 42 -50.54 -17.61 14.33
C LEU A 42 -49.87 -16.47 15.11
N GLN A 43 -49.34 -16.73 16.31
CA GLN A 43 -48.61 -15.74 17.09
C GLN A 43 -47.38 -15.23 16.34
N GLU A 44 -46.57 -16.13 15.78
CA GLU A 44 -45.38 -15.76 15.03
C GLU A 44 -45.72 -14.87 13.82
N VAL A 45 -46.78 -15.22 13.10
CA VAL A 45 -47.27 -14.43 11.97
C VAL A 45 -47.83 -13.07 12.44
N ALA A 46 -48.65 -13.07 13.48
CA ALA A 46 -49.32 -11.87 13.99
C ALA A 46 -48.34 -10.87 14.64
N GLU A 47 -47.28 -11.35 15.29
CA GLU A 47 -46.24 -10.48 15.88
C GLU A 47 -45.50 -9.64 14.83
N THR A 48 -45.41 -10.10 13.59
CA THR A 48 -44.80 -9.29 12.51
C THR A 48 -45.65 -8.09 12.12
N VAL A 49 -46.97 -8.16 12.30
CA VAL A 49 -47.92 -7.09 11.97
C VAL A 49 -48.39 -6.30 13.19
N LYS A 50 -47.97 -6.71 14.39
CA LYS A 50 -48.32 -6.04 15.65
C LYS A 50 -47.82 -4.59 15.65
N PRO A 51 -48.69 -3.60 15.94
CA PRO A 51 -48.27 -2.20 16.02
C PRO A 51 -47.32 -2.00 17.21
N ARG A 52 -46.06 -1.63 16.96
CA ARG A 52 -45.10 -1.32 18.02
C ARG A 52 -45.29 0.12 18.52
N PRO A 53 -45.36 0.35 19.85
CA PRO A 53 -45.30 1.70 20.39
C PRO A 53 -43.95 2.37 20.05
N LEU A 54 -43.94 3.70 19.97
CA LEU A 54 -42.72 4.51 19.75
C LEU A 54 -41.85 4.61 21.02
N SER A 55 -42.38 4.23 22.18
CA SER A 55 -41.67 4.13 23.46
C SER A 55 -41.31 2.67 23.73
N ASP A 56 -40.07 2.42 24.15
CA ASP A 56 -39.54 1.08 24.51
C ASP A 56 -40.11 0.54 25.85
N GLU A 57 -41.03 1.26 26.49
CA GLU A 57 -41.62 0.89 27.76
C GLU A 57 -43.01 0.28 27.57
N GLU A 58 -43.06 -1.05 27.41
CA GLU A 58 -43.89 -1.92 28.25
C GLU A 58 -43.64 -3.39 27.85
N PRO A 59 -43.12 -4.25 28.75
CA PRO A 59 -43.23 -5.68 28.54
C PRO A 59 -44.72 -6.04 28.65
N TYR A 60 -45.34 -6.42 27.53
CA TYR A 60 -46.66 -7.04 27.57
C TYR A 60 -46.65 -8.17 28.62
N PRO A 61 -47.74 -8.35 29.39
CA PRO A 61 -47.83 -9.43 30.35
C PRO A 61 -47.53 -10.75 29.64
N LYS A 62 -46.66 -11.58 30.23
CA LYS A 62 -46.35 -12.90 29.69
C LYS A 62 -47.65 -13.72 29.71
N THR A 63 -48.22 -13.97 28.54
CA THR A 63 -49.40 -14.82 28.38
C THR A 63 -49.07 -16.22 28.89
N THR A 64 -49.89 -16.73 29.80
CA THR A 64 -49.68 -18.02 30.46
C THR A 64 -50.53 -19.14 29.85
N THR A 65 -51.63 -18.79 29.16
CA THR A 65 -52.52 -19.77 28.51
C THR A 65 -52.70 -19.47 27.01
N THR A 66 -53.07 -20.51 26.26
CA THR A 66 -53.37 -20.40 24.81
C THR A 66 -54.57 -19.48 24.55
N GLU A 67 -55.54 -19.46 25.46
CA GLU A 67 -56.75 -18.62 25.37
C GLU A 67 -56.42 -17.14 25.53
N GLU A 68 -55.57 -16.79 26.52
CA GLU A 68 -55.06 -15.43 26.72
C GLU A 68 -54.29 -14.94 25.50
N LEU A 69 -53.46 -15.81 24.92
CA LEU A 69 -52.68 -15.50 23.72
C LEU A 69 -53.58 -15.22 22.51
N VAL A 70 -54.60 -16.05 22.27
CA VAL A 70 -55.55 -15.85 21.17
C VAL A 70 -56.39 -14.60 21.37
N ALA A 71 -56.83 -14.30 22.60
CA ALA A 71 -57.53 -13.06 22.91
C ALA A 71 -56.66 -11.83 22.61
N GLN A 72 -55.38 -11.86 23.01
CA GLN A 72 -54.43 -10.79 22.73
C GLN A 72 -54.18 -10.61 21.22
N ILE A 73 -53.98 -11.71 20.47
CA ILE A 73 -53.82 -11.65 19.01
C ILE A 73 -55.07 -11.06 18.36
N THR A 74 -56.26 -11.49 18.81
CA THR A 74 -57.54 -11.01 18.30
C THR A 74 -57.70 -9.50 18.48
N GLU A 75 -57.18 -8.94 19.58
CA GLU A 75 -57.31 -7.51 19.89
C GLU A 75 -56.74 -6.61 18.79
N TYR A 76 -55.61 -6.98 18.19
CA TYR A 76 -54.95 -6.17 17.16
C TYR A 76 -55.02 -6.76 15.75
N ALA A 77 -55.03 -8.08 15.57
CA ALA A 77 -54.94 -8.71 14.25
C ALA A 77 -56.30 -8.92 13.56
N ALA A 78 -57.41 -8.95 14.31
CA ALA A 78 -58.73 -9.19 13.73
C ALA A 78 -59.17 -8.09 12.74
N CYS A 79 -58.65 -6.87 12.86
CA CYS A 79 -58.91 -5.78 11.91
C CYS A 79 -58.37 -6.03 10.50
N VAL A 80 -57.51 -7.05 10.31
CA VAL A 80 -57.06 -7.45 8.98
C VAL A 80 -58.20 -8.16 8.23
N CYS A 81 -59.05 -8.91 8.95
CA CYS A 81 -60.22 -9.61 8.43
C CYS A 81 -61.49 -8.76 8.44
N PHE A 82 -61.64 -7.88 9.44
CA PHE A 82 -62.83 -7.04 9.62
C PHE A 82 -62.52 -5.57 9.40
N ASN A 83 -63.40 -4.83 8.73
CA ASN A 83 -63.23 -3.39 8.52
C ASN A 83 -63.63 -2.58 9.77
N VAL A 84 -62.81 -2.66 10.82
CA VAL A 84 -63.05 -2.00 12.12
C VAL A 84 -63.00 -0.47 12.00
N GLU A 85 -62.24 0.06 11.04
CA GLU A 85 -62.20 1.51 10.75
C GLU A 85 -63.54 2.05 10.22
N GLY A 86 -64.33 1.21 9.55
CA GLY A 86 -65.66 1.57 9.05
C GLY A 86 -66.77 1.51 10.11
N GLY A 87 -66.42 1.28 11.38
CA GLY A 87 -67.38 1.13 12.47
C GLY A 87 -68.05 -0.24 12.55
N VAL A 88 -67.53 -1.24 11.81
CA VAL A 88 -68.03 -2.62 11.89
C VAL A 88 -67.63 -3.22 13.24
N THR A 89 -68.61 -3.46 14.09
CA THR A 89 -68.44 -4.20 15.35
C THR A 89 -68.53 -5.70 15.10
N PHE A 90 -67.59 -6.46 15.64
CA PHE A 90 -67.64 -7.92 15.65
C PHE A 90 -67.47 -8.44 17.07
N ASP A 91 -68.02 -9.63 17.34
CA ASP A 91 -67.87 -10.27 18.64
C ASP A 91 -66.47 -10.88 18.76
N LYS A 92 -65.58 -10.15 19.46
CA LYS A 92 -64.20 -10.56 19.72
C LYS A 92 -64.14 -11.89 20.48
N ALA A 93 -65.02 -12.10 21.46
CA ALA A 93 -64.98 -13.30 22.29
C ALA A 93 -65.37 -14.54 21.48
N SER A 94 -66.44 -14.45 20.67
CA SER A 94 -66.82 -15.52 19.76
C SER A 94 -65.73 -15.81 18.72
N PHE A 95 -65.11 -14.77 18.15
CA PHE A 95 -64.02 -14.96 17.19
C PHE A 95 -62.81 -15.66 17.82
N SER A 96 -62.38 -15.22 19.01
CA SER A 96 -61.28 -15.87 19.74
C SER A 96 -61.56 -17.35 20.06
N GLN A 97 -62.80 -17.69 20.44
CA GLN A 97 -63.17 -19.10 20.66
C GLN A 97 -63.11 -19.93 19.38
N LYS A 98 -63.53 -19.37 18.24
CA LYS A 98 -63.48 -20.07 16.95
C LYS A 98 -62.06 -20.31 16.45
N LEU A 99 -61.11 -19.44 16.80
CA LEU A 99 -59.68 -19.64 16.47
C LEU A 99 -59.07 -20.85 17.18
N LEU A 100 -59.65 -21.30 18.29
CA LEU A 100 -59.18 -22.48 19.06
C LEU A 100 -59.71 -23.81 18.51
N LEU A 101 -60.59 -23.79 17.51
CA LEU A 101 -61.14 -25.01 16.92
C LEU A 101 -60.13 -25.70 15.98
N PRO A 102 -60.08 -27.05 15.96
CA PRO A 102 -59.32 -27.80 14.96
C PRO A 102 -59.73 -27.42 13.54
N ASN A 103 -58.77 -27.13 12.67
CA ASN A 103 -59.03 -26.68 11.28
C ASN A 103 -59.98 -25.48 11.20
N SER A 104 -59.86 -24.53 12.13
CA SER A 104 -60.68 -23.33 12.19
C SER A 104 -60.64 -22.55 10.85
N PRO A 105 -61.79 -22.31 10.19
CA PRO A 105 -61.82 -21.50 8.99
C PRO A 105 -61.47 -20.04 9.29
N GLU A 106 -61.83 -19.52 10.46
CA GLU A 106 -61.46 -18.17 10.91
C GLU A 106 -59.94 -18.01 11.09
N LEU A 107 -59.25 -19.03 11.58
CA LEU A 107 -57.79 -19.01 11.70
C LEU A 107 -57.13 -19.04 10.32
N LEU A 108 -57.66 -19.84 9.42
CA LEU A 108 -57.22 -19.93 8.03
C LEU A 108 -57.39 -18.58 7.31
N ASP A 109 -58.51 -17.91 7.54
CA ASP A 109 -58.79 -16.58 7.01
C ASP A 109 -57.84 -15.53 7.58
N LEU A 110 -57.58 -15.56 8.88
CA LEU A 110 -56.66 -14.62 9.53
C LEU A 110 -55.23 -14.78 9.02
N LEU A 111 -54.71 -16.01 8.96
CA LEU A 111 -53.38 -16.30 8.41
C LEU A 111 -53.29 -15.87 6.94
N TYR A 112 -54.28 -16.21 6.13
CA TYR A 112 -54.33 -15.82 4.73
C TYR A 112 -54.33 -14.30 4.56
N SER A 113 -55.18 -13.59 5.29
CA SER A 113 -55.30 -12.14 5.20
C SER A 113 -54.02 -11.41 5.61
N ILE A 114 -53.24 -11.95 6.55
CA ILE A 114 -51.94 -11.39 6.93
C ILE A 114 -50.86 -11.70 5.88
N LEU A 115 -50.79 -12.94 5.39
CA LEU A 115 -49.66 -13.42 4.57
C LEU A 115 -49.76 -13.06 3.08
N VAL A 116 -50.96 -12.78 2.56
CA VAL A 116 -51.12 -12.38 1.15
C VAL A 116 -50.49 -11.01 0.87
N ASP A 117 -50.63 -10.07 1.80
CA ASP A 117 -50.00 -8.76 1.72
C ASP A 117 -49.62 -8.27 3.12
N LEU A 118 -48.41 -8.67 3.55
CA LEU A 118 -47.88 -8.34 4.87
C LEU A 118 -47.72 -6.82 5.08
N ARG A 119 -47.53 -6.05 4.00
CA ARG A 119 -47.43 -4.59 4.08
C ARG A 119 -48.80 -3.96 4.32
N ALA A 120 -49.82 -4.39 3.58
CA ALA A 120 -51.19 -3.93 3.80
C ALA A 120 -51.72 -4.35 5.17
N ALA A 121 -51.39 -5.57 5.63
CA ALA A 121 -51.76 -6.04 6.97
C ALA A 121 -51.13 -5.17 8.07
N LYS A 122 -49.83 -4.86 7.99
CA LYS A 122 -49.14 -3.91 8.90
C LYS A 122 -49.79 -2.54 8.93
N GLN A 123 -50.17 -2.03 7.75
CA GLN A 123 -50.82 -0.73 7.65
C GLN A 123 -52.20 -0.74 8.32
N LYS A 124 -53.02 -1.76 8.06
CA LYS A 124 -54.35 -1.91 8.67
C LYS A 124 -54.29 -2.04 10.18
N THR A 125 -53.40 -2.89 10.72
CA THR A 125 -53.24 -3.04 12.17
C THR A 125 -52.77 -1.74 12.83
N TYR A 126 -51.85 -1.02 12.18
CA TYR A 126 -51.38 0.28 12.65
C TYR A 126 -52.52 1.32 12.67
N LEU A 127 -53.27 1.45 11.58
CA LEU A 127 -54.38 2.41 11.49
C LEU A 127 -55.51 2.07 12.46
N ALA A 128 -55.89 0.79 12.56
CA ALA A 128 -56.94 0.35 13.48
C ALA A 128 -56.64 0.72 14.94
N ARG A 129 -55.37 0.65 15.37
CA ARG A 129 -54.96 1.04 16.74
C ARG A 129 -55.32 2.48 17.08
N TYR A 130 -55.21 3.41 16.13
CA TYR A 130 -55.42 4.84 16.37
C TYR A 130 -56.80 5.34 15.91
N LYS A 131 -57.42 4.65 14.95
CA LYS A 131 -58.66 5.08 14.29
C LYS A 131 -59.91 4.30 14.73
N ALA A 132 -59.76 3.15 15.40
CA ALA A 132 -60.91 2.39 15.86
C ALA A 132 -61.82 3.24 16.77
N PRO A 133 -63.14 3.17 16.60
CA PRO A 133 -64.08 3.90 17.46
C PRO A 133 -64.03 3.32 18.88
N VAL A 134 -63.95 4.21 19.88
CA VAL A 134 -64.07 3.80 21.29
C VAL A 134 -65.54 3.54 21.57
N ILE A 135 -65.87 2.30 21.96
CA ILE A 135 -67.23 1.90 22.34
C ILE A 135 -67.47 2.40 23.76
N ILE A 136 -68.41 3.32 23.92
CA ILE A 136 -68.79 3.90 25.20
C ILE A 136 -70.25 3.54 25.47
N PRO A 137 -70.58 2.92 26.62
CA PRO A 137 -71.95 2.64 27.00
C PRO A 137 -72.83 3.90 26.97
N ASN A 138 -74.05 3.77 26.44
CA ASN A 138 -74.98 4.88 26.24
C ASN A 138 -75.27 5.65 27.55
N ASP A 139 -75.21 4.96 28.69
CA ASP A 139 -75.50 5.50 30.02
C ASP A 139 -74.48 6.56 30.47
N ILE A 140 -73.22 6.43 30.04
CA ILE A 140 -72.15 7.39 30.34
C ILE A 140 -71.86 8.33 29.16
N GLN A 141 -72.33 7.98 27.97
CA GLN A 141 -72.16 8.80 26.77
C GLN A 141 -72.85 10.18 26.90
N GLN A 142 -73.88 10.31 27.75
CA GLN A 142 -74.57 11.57 27.97
C GLN A 142 -73.81 12.55 28.90
N ASN A 143 -72.69 12.14 29.49
CA ASN A 143 -71.87 13.02 30.32
C ASN A 143 -71.13 14.06 29.45
N ASP A 144 -71.29 15.34 29.76
CA ASP A 144 -70.69 16.47 29.04
C ASP A 144 -69.16 16.41 28.97
N GLU A 145 -68.48 15.91 30.01
CA GLU A 145 -67.03 15.75 30.02
C GLU A 145 -66.59 14.65 29.04
N ILE A 146 -67.34 13.54 28.98
CA ILE A 146 -67.08 12.43 28.06
C ILE A 146 -67.32 12.89 26.62
N GLN A 147 -68.36 13.69 26.35
CA GLN A 147 -68.61 14.28 25.03
C GLN A 147 -67.48 15.21 24.59
N LYS A 148 -66.96 16.05 25.49
CA LYS A 148 -65.79 16.91 25.20
C LYS A 148 -64.55 16.09 24.88
N LEU A 149 -64.26 15.04 25.66
CA LEU A 149 -63.14 14.13 25.41
C LEU A 149 -63.30 13.37 24.09
N LEU A 150 -64.51 12.93 23.75
CA LEU A 150 -64.81 12.31 22.46
C LEU A 150 -64.57 13.26 21.30
N GLN A 151 -64.95 14.53 21.44
CA GLN A 151 -64.70 15.54 20.42
C GLN A 151 -63.19 15.80 20.24
N GLN A 152 -62.44 15.88 21.34
CA GLN A 152 -60.98 16.00 21.30
C GLN A 152 -60.32 14.78 20.64
N LEU A 153 -60.78 13.57 20.96
CA LEU A 153 -60.32 12.34 20.35
C LEU A 153 -60.57 12.33 18.84
N ARG A 154 -61.79 12.67 18.38
CA ARG A 154 -62.12 12.76 16.95
C ARG A 154 -61.25 13.78 16.23
N ALA A 155 -61.01 14.94 16.84
CA ALA A 155 -60.11 15.95 16.26
C ALA A 155 -58.65 15.44 16.16
N ALA A 156 -58.17 14.72 17.16
CA ALA A 156 -56.85 14.09 17.13
C ALA A 156 -56.75 12.99 16.05
N GLN A 157 -57.78 12.14 15.93
CA GLN A 157 -57.88 11.13 14.88
C GLN A 157 -57.89 11.75 13.47
N GLN A 158 -58.58 12.89 13.29
CA GLN A 158 -58.59 13.62 12.02
C GLN A 158 -57.20 14.20 11.67
N LYS A 159 -56.49 14.78 12.65
CA LYS A 159 -55.11 15.26 12.47
C LYS A 159 -54.16 14.11 12.12
N PHE A 160 -54.31 12.96 12.77
CA PHE A 160 -53.55 11.75 12.44
C PHE A 160 -53.80 11.30 10.99
N GLN A 161 -55.05 11.27 10.54
CA GLN A 161 -55.40 10.89 9.17
C GLN A 161 -54.76 11.83 8.15
N GLN A 162 -54.83 13.15 8.37
CA GLN A 162 -54.20 14.15 7.50
C GLN A 162 -52.69 13.94 7.41
N SER A 163 -52.00 13.80 8.55
CA SER A 163 -50.55 13.57 8.58
C SER A 163 -50.15 12.24 7.93
N PHE A 164 -50.98 11.19 8.07
CA PHE A 164 -50.75 9.91 7.42
C PHE A 164 -50.85 10.01 5.88
N GLU A 165 -51.87 10.71 5.38
CA GLU A 165 -52.06 10.96 3.95
C GLU A 165 -50.93 11.81 3.35
N GLU A 166 -50.52 12.88 4.04
CA GLU A 166 -49.39 13.73 3.64
C GLU A 166 -48.08 12.93 3.54
N ASN A 167 -47.74 12.16 4.58
CA ASN A 167 -46.53 11.33 4.58
C ASN A 167 -46.55 10.26 3.49
N THR A 168 -47.72 9.66 3.24
CA THR A 168 -47.90 8.70 2.15
C THR A 168 -47.68 9.37 0.79
N GLY A 169 -48.20 10.60 0.61
CA GLY A 169 -47.99 11.41 -0.59
C GLY A 169 -46.53 11.75 -0.84
N ILE A 170 -45.80 12.17 0.21
CA ILE A 170 -44.36 12.47 0.13
C ILE A 170 -43.56 11.23 -0.30
N LEU A 171 -43.84 10.07 0.32
CA LEU A 171 -43.18 8.81 -0.04
C LEU A 171 -43.46 8.41 -1.49
N GLN A 172 -44.71 8.54 -1.95
CA GLN A 172 -45.07 8.26 -3.34
C GLN A 172 -44.34 9.21 -4.30
N GLN A 173 -44.28 10.51 -3.99
CA GLN A 173 -43.58 11.48 -4.82
C GLN A 173 -42.09 11.16 -4.93
N GLN A 174 -41.42 10.82 -3.83
CA GLN A 174 -40.00 10.43 -3.85
C GLN A 174 -39.76 9.20 -4.74
N VAL A 175 -40.64 8.20 -4.67
CA VAL A 175 -40.55 7.00 -5.53
C VAL A 175 -40.75 7.38 -7.00
N THR A 176 -41.76 8.20 -7.32
CA THR A 176 -42.02 8.67 -8.68
C THR A 176 -40.84 9.46 -9.24
N THR A 177 -40.30 10.42 -8.49
CA THR A 177 -39.11 11.18 -8.91
C THR A 177 -37.92 10.27 -9.20
N LYS A 178 -37.71 9.24 -8.38
CA LYS A 178 -36.63 8.27 -8.61
C LYS A 178 -36.88 7.40 -9.85
N ILE A 179 -38.13 7.01 -10.11
CA ILE A 179 -38.51 6.29 -11.32
C ILE A 179 -38.25 7.15 -12.55
N ASP A 180 -38.64 8.43 -12.54
CA ASP A 180 -38.46 9.36 -13.66
C ASP A 180 -36.97 9.61 -13.95
N GLN A 181 -36.15 9.75 -12.89
CA GLN A 181 -34.69 9.84 -13.02
C GLN A 181 -34.10 8.59 -13.69
N LEU A 182 -34.47 7.40 -13.23
CA LEU A 182 -33.99 6.13 -13.79
C LEU A 182 -34.49 5.93 -15.24
N GLN A 183 -35.70 6.37 -15.58
CA GLN A 183 -36.21 6.34 -16.95
C GLN A 183 -35.43 7.29 -17.87
N THR A 184 -35.08 8.48 -17.36
CA THR A 184 -34.26 9.45 -18.09
C THR A 184 -32.87 8.89 -18.34
N GLU A 185 -32.22 8.31 -17.32
CA GLU A 185 -30.91 7.68 -17.43
C GLU A 185 -30.93 6.50 -18.42
N LYS A 186 -31.95 5.63 -18.34
CA LYS A 186 -32.16 4.54 -19.30
C LYS A 186 -32.22 5.08 -20.73
N THR A 187 -32.98 6.15 -20.96
CA THR A 187 -33.14 6.76 -22.29
C THR A 187 -31.82 7.34 -22.80
N GLN A 188 -31.06 8.01 -21.93
CA GLN A 188 -29.73 8.53 -22.26
C GLN A 188 -28.73 7.42 -22.60
N LEU A 189 -28.75 6.31 -21.86
CA LEU A 189 -27.89 5.16 -22.11
C LEU A 189 -28.23 4.47 -23.43
N ILE A 190 -29.51 4.29 -23.75
CA ILE A 190 -29.95 3.76 -25.05
C ILE A 190 -29.46 4.68 -26.18
N ALA A 191 -29.66 6.00 -26.05
CA ALA A 191 -29.18 6.95 -27.06
C ALA A 191 -27.65 6.93 -27.23
N ARG A 192 -26.88 6.74 -26.14
CA ARG A 192 -25.42 6.54 -26.20
C ARG A 192 -25.06 5.23 -26.88
N GLN A 193 -25.77 4.14 -26.58
CA GLN A 193 -25.59 2.84 -27.21
C GLN A 193 -25.83 2.94 -28.72
N ASP A 194 -26.92 3.57 -29.14
CA ASP A 194 -27.25 3.76 -30.56
C ASP A 194 -26.15 4.57 -31.28
N LYS A 195 -25.67 5.66 -30.67
CA LYS A 195 -24.54 6.44 -31.21
C LYS A 195 -23.25 5.62 -31.32
N LEU A 196 -22.97 4.75 -30.36
CA LEU A 196 -21.80 3.85 -30.39
C LEU A 196 -21.94 2.77 -31.46
N VAL A 197 -23.12 2.17 -31.59
CA VAL A 197 -23.43 1.20 -32.65
C VAL A 197 -23.26 1.83 -34.03
N GLU A 198 -23.73 3.07 -34.20
CA GLU A 198 -23.57 3.81 -35.46
C GLU A 198 -22.09 4.13 -35.74
N ARG A 199 -21.32 4.56 -34.73
CA ARG A 199 -19.85 4.73 -34.87
C ARG A 199 -19.16 3.42 -35.24
N ILE A 200 -19.52 2.30 -34.61
CA ILE A 200 -18.97 0.97 -34.94
C ILE A 200 -19.33 0.59 -36.38
N ARG A 201 -20.53 0.94 -36.85
CA ARG A 201 -20.94 0.70 -38.24
C ARG A 201 -20.08 1.51 -39.23
N GLN A 202 -19.82 2.78 -38.91
CA GLN A 202 -18.96 3.67 -39.70
C GLN A 202 -17.49 3.21 -39.73
N VAL A 203 -17.00 2.69 -38.60
CA VAL A 203 -15.68 2.04 -38.46
C VAL A 203 -15.57 0.78 -39.33
N LYS A 204 -16.59 -0.08 -39.35
CA LYS A 204 -16.65 -1.26 -40.24
C LYS A 204 -16.69 -0.92 -41.74
N LEU A 205 -16.97 0.34 -42.10
CA LEU A 205 -16.94 0.83 -43.49
C LEU A 205 -15.57 1.40 -43.89
N GLN A 206 -14.62 1.57 -42.96
CA GLN A 206 -13.24 1.94 -43.27
C GLN A 206 -12.42 0.69 -43.68
N PRO A 207 -11.44 0.84 -44.59
CA PRO A 207 -10.56 -0.25 -44.94
C PRO A 207 -9.82 -0.73 -43.68
N VAL A 208 -10.03 -2.00 -43.34
CA VAL A 208 -9.55 -2.70 -42.12
C VAL A 208 -8.06 -2.47 -41.83
N GLN A 209 -7.26 -2.16 -42.87
CA GLN A 209 -5.82 -1.92 -42.73
C GLN A 209 -5.48 -0.62 -41.98
N ASP A 210 -6.14 0.50 -42.27
CA ASP A 210 -5.80 1.79 -41.66
C ASP A 210 -6.20 1.83 -40.17
N GLU A 211 -7.34 1.22 -39.85
CA GLU A 211 -7.82 1.15 -38.47
C GLU A 211 -7.05 0.12 -37.63
N ALA A 212 -6.61 -1.00 -38.21
CA ALA A 212 -5.72 -1.94 -37.55
C ALA A 212 -4.34 -1.33 -37.24
N VAL A 213 -3.83 -0.46 -38.13
CA VAL A 213 -2.61 0.32 -37.92
C VAL A 213 -2.81 1.36 -36.82
N ALA A 214 -3.92 2.10 -36.83
CA ALA A 214 -4.26 3.07 -35.77
C ALA A 214 -4.46 2.40 -34.40
N LEU A 215 -5.12 1.24 -34.35
CA LEU A 215 -5.33 0.46 -33.13
C LEU A 215 -4.01 -0.11 -32.60
N SER A 216 -3.13 -0.59 -33.49
CA SER A 216 -1.79 -1.03 -33.11
C SER A 216 -0.94 0.10 -32.56
N LYS A 217 -1.05 1.31 -33.13
CA LYS A 217 -0.36 2.51 -32.64
C LYS A 217 -0.85 2.89 -31.24
N ARG A 218 -2.17 3.00 -31.04
CA ARG A 218 -2.79 3.25 -29.72
C ARG A 218 -2.40 2.21 -28.68
N ARG A 219 -2.37 0.92 -29.05
CA ARG A 219 -1.95 -0.16 -28.13
C ARG A 219 -0.49 -0.03 -27.71
N ARG A 220 0.41 0.38 -28.63
CA ARG A 220 1.82 0.64 -28.29
C ARG A 220 1.96 1.84 -27.35
N GLU A 221 1.24 2.92 -27.63
CA GLU A 221 1.24 4.12 -26.80
C GLU A 221 0.72 3.82 -25.38
N ALA A 222 -0.44 3.15 -25.27
CA ALA A 222 -0.99 2.72 -23.99
C ALA A 222 -0.05 1.76 -23.23
N HIS A 223 0.64 0.85 -23.92
CA HIS A 223 1.59 -0.06 -23.28
C HIS A 223 2.84 0.69 -22.77
N SER A 224 3.32 1.70 -23.51
CA SER A 224 4.40 2.58 -23.07
C SER A 224 4.01 3.39 -21.82
N GLU A 225 2.77 3.87 -21.75
CA GLU A 225 2.23 4.58 -20.60
C GLU A 225 2.14 3.68 -19.36
N ILE A 226 1.64 2.44 -19.54
CA ILE A 226 1.61 1.43 -18.47
C ILE A 226 3.03 1.12 -17.95
N GLU A 227 4.03 1.02 -18.81
CA GLU A 227 5.41 0.83 -18.38
C GLU A 227 5.95 2.01 -17.58
N THR A 228 5.61 3.24 -18.01
CA THR A 228 5.99 4.47 -17.30
C THR A 228 5.38 4.50 -15.90
N LEU A 229 4.09 4.15 -15.78
CA LEU A 229 3.39 4.06 -14.49
C LEU A 229 3.98 2.96 -13.59
N LYS A 230 4.34 1.80 -14.15
CA LYS A 230 5.04 0.74 -13.39
C LYS A 230 6.40 1.20 -12.88
N GLN A 231 7.16 1.94 -13.70
CA GLN A 231 8.43 2.51 -13.27
C GLN A 231 8.24 3.53 -12.13
N GLN A 232 7.25 4.42 -12.24
CA GLN A 232 6.94 5.38 -11.17
C GLN A 232 6.52 4.69 -9.86
N SER A 233 5.68 3.65 -9.94
CA SER A 233 5.26 2.85 -8.77
C SER A 233 6.45 2.14 -8.11
N THR A 234 7.37 1.62 -8.92
CA THR A 234 8.61 0.98 -8.42
C THR A 234 9.51 2.01 -7.73
N GLN A 235 9.71 3.19 -8.35
CA GLN A 235 10.48 4.28 -7.77
C GLN A 235 9.90 4.79 -6.43
N GLN A 236 8.57 4.92 -6.33
CA GLN A 236 7.92 5.28 -5.06
C GLN A 236 8.14 4.23 -3.97
N ASN A 237 8.03 2.94 -4.32
CA ASN A 237 8.30 1.86 -3.37
C ASN A 237 9.76 1.84 -2.91
N ASP A 238 10.71 2.11 -3.81
CA ASP A 238 12.13 2.19 -3.47
C ASP A 238 12.43 3.40 -2.58
N LEU A 239 11.81 4.55 -2.85
CA LEU A 239 11.85 5.72 -1.96
C LEU A 239 11.30 5.39 -0.57
N ARG A 240 10.15 4.71 -0.48
CA ARG A 240 9.54 4.32 0.79
C ARG A 240 10.44 3.38 1.59
N LYS A 241 11.07 2.40 0.92
CA LYS A 241 12.07 1.52 1.55
C LYS A 241 13.29 2.29 2.03
N ALA A 242 13.79 3.25 1.24
CA ALA A 242 14.92 4.08 1.62
C ALA A 242 14.62 4.97 2.85
N TYR A 243 13.42 5.57 2.92
CA TYR A 243 12.98 6.31 4.10
C TYR A 243 12.90 5.44 5.35
N LEU A 244 12.32 4.24 5.22
CA LEU A 244 12.19 3.30 6.32
C LEU A 244 13.55 2.81 6.83
N GLN A 245 14.48 2.53 5.91
CA GLN A 245 15.87 2.19 6.25
C GLN A 245 16.61 3.36 6.90
N ARG A 246 16.37 4.60 6.48
CA ARG A 246 16.95 5.81 7.10
C ARG A 246 16.43 6.01 8.53
N ALA A 247 15.13 5.85 8.75
CA ALA A 247 14.53 5.90 10.09
C ALA A 247 15.11 4.79 11.00
N GLN A 248 15.25 3.57 10.49
CA GLN A 248 15.92 2.47 11.20
C GLN A 248 17.40 2.77 11.48
N ALA A 249 18.12 3.42 10.57
CA ALA A 249 19.52 3.79 10.77
C ALA A 249 19.68 4.87 11.86
N VAL A 250 18.75 5.82 11.97
CA VAL A 250 18.73 6.80 13.07
C VAL A 250 18.51 6.11 14.41
N VAL A 251 17.56 5.18 14.49
CA VAL A 251 17.31 4.38 15.71
C VAL A 251 18.53 3.51 16.07
N ASN A 252 19.19 2.90 15.07
CA ASN A 252 20.34 2.02 15.30
C ASN A 252 21.66 2.77 15.59
N SER A 253 21.83 3.99 15.07
CA SER A 253 23.00 4.85 15.33
C SER A 253 22.97 5.54 16.69
N ALA A 254 21.82 5.50 17.37
CA ALA A 254 21.62 6.00 18.71
C ALA A 254 22.28 5.12 19.82
N LYS A 255 23.22 4.22 19.47
CA LYS A 255 24.01 3.48 20.47
C LYS A 255 25.25 4.28 20.87
N GLY A 256 25.09 5.11 21.89
CA GLY A 256 26.19 5.84 22.52
C GLY A 256 25.70 7.08 23.26
N THR A 257 25.46 6.94 24.56
CA THR A 257 24.99 7.97 25.51
C THR A 257 23.53 8.47 25.35
N PRO A 258 22.76 8.62 26.45
CA PRO A 258 21.38 9.13 26.42
C PRO A 258 21.23 10.51 25.76
N ALA A 259 22.23 11.38 25.88
CA ALA A 259 22.23 12.71 25.27
C ALA A 259 22.24 12.64 23.72
N GLY A 260 23.04 11.73 23.15
CA GLY A 260 23.09 11.53 21.69
C GLY A 260 21.79 10.92 21.14
N ILE A 261 21.13 10.08 21.92
CA ILE A 261 19.79 9.54 21.58
C ILE A 261 18.76 10.66 21.52
N ILE A 262 18.75 11.54 22.54
CA ILE A 262 17.81 12.66 22.62
C ILE A 262 18.05 13.64 21.47
N GLU A 263 19.30 13.96 21.14
CA GLU A 263 19.64 14.84 20.02
C GLU A 263 19.18 14.25 18.67
N ALA A 264 19.44 12.96 18.44
CA ALA A 264 18.97 12.26 17.23
C ALA A 264 17.44 12.24 17.13
N CYS A 265 16.74 12.00 18.24
CA CYS A 265 15.28 12.05 18.30
C CYS A 265 14.74 13.47 18.08
N GLN A 266 15.41 14.51 18.57
CA GLN A 266 14.98 15.90 18.36
C GLN A 266 15.15 16.35 16.90
N VAL A 267 16.24 15.95 16.24
CA VAL A 267 16.46 16.21 14.80
C VAL A 267 15.40 15.50 13.96
N GLU A 268 15.10 14.23 14.26
CA GLU A 268 14.05 13.48 13.56
C GLU A 268 12.66 14.06 13.83
N ASN A 269 12.37 14.50 15.06
CA ASN A 269 11.10 15.15 15.40
C ASN A 269 10.90 16.46 14.63
N LYS A 270 11.96 17.28 14.47
CA LYS A 270 11.90 18.49 13.64
C LYS A 270 11.63 18.16 12.17
N ARG A 271 12.29 17.14 11.62
CA ARG A 271 12.04 16.67 10.24
C ARG A 271 10.60 16.21 10.05
N VAL A 272 10.12 15.33 10.93
CA VAL A 272 8.75 14.80 10.89
C VAL A 272 7.73 15.92 11.00
N LYS A 273 7.93 16.90 11.89
CA LYS A 273 7.03 18.07 11.99
C LYS A 273 6.96 18.86 10.69
N GLN A 274 8.08 19.03 9.99
CA GLN A 274 8.11 19.74 8.72
C GLN A 274 7.43 18.93 7.60
N GLU A 275 7.61 17.61 7.58
CA GLU A 275 6.86 16.72 6.67
C GLU A 275 5.36 16.72 6.99
N LEU A 276 4.97 16.74 8.27
CA LEU A 276 3.56 16.76 8.70
C LEU A 276 2.82 18.04 8.28
N ILE A 277 3.55 19.14 8.06
CA ILE A 277 3.00 20.39 7.53
C ILE A 277 2.82 20.31 6.01
N ASN A 278 3.76 19.68 5.30
CA ASN A 278 3.76 19.62 3.83
C ASN A 278 2.85 18.51 3.27
N LEU A 279 2.74 17.37 3.96
CA LEU A 279 1.96 16.21 3.53
C LEU A 279 0.46 16.51 3.31
N PRO A 280 -0.24 17.22 4.20
CA PRO A 280 -1.64 17.59 3.98
C PRO A 280 -1.84 18.43 2.72
N GLN A 281 -0.90 19.33 2.42
CA GLN A 281 -0.94 20.15 1.21
C GLN A 281 -0.73 19.31 -0.04
N GLU A 282 0.27 18.40 -0.03
CA GLU A 282 0.52 17.48 -1.14
C GLU A 282 -0.68 16.53 -1.37
N ILE A 283 -1.30 16.02 -0.31
CA ILE A 283 -2.51 15.17 -0.40
C ILE A 283 -3.65 15.96 -1.05
N ALA A 284 -3.91 17.18 -0.61
CA ALA A 284 -4.96 18.03 -1.18
C ALA A 284 -4.72 18.32 -2.68
N GLU A 285 -3.47 18.59 -3.07
CA GLU A 285 -3.09 18.78 -4.47
C GLU A 285 -3.33 17.51 -5.32
N LYS A 286 -3.01 16.33 -4.77
CA LYS A 286 -3.23 15.04 -5.46
C LYS A 286 -4.70 14.64 -5.53
N GLU A 287 -5.48 14.94 -4.50
CA GLU A 287 -6.93 14.72 -4.50
C GLU A 287 -7.63 15.61 -5.52
N SER A 288 -7.24 16.88 -5.61
CA SER A 288 -7.72 17.79 -6.66
C SER A 288 -7.38 17.28 -8.07
N LEU A 289 -6.15 16.78 -8.26
CA LEU A 289 -5.74 16.21 -9.54
C LEU A 289 -6.54 14.94 -9.90
N LYS A 290 -6.85 14.11 -8.91
CA LYS A 290 -7.69 12.92 -9.08
C LYS A 290 -9.11 13.31 -9.48
N GLU A 291 -9.70 14.31 -8.86
CA GLU A 291 -11.04 14.82 -9.25
C GLU A 291 -11.04 15.33 -10.69
N LEU A 292 -9.98 16.03 -11.11
CA LEU A 292 -9.83 16.50 -12.48
C LEU A 292 -9.75 15.33 -13.49
N ILE A 293 -9.00 14.27 -13.18
CA ILE A 293 -8.91 13.06 -14.02
C ILE A 293 -10.27 12.34 -14.11
N VAL A 294 -11.03 12.30 -13.01
CA VAL A 294 -12.36 11.68 -12.97
C VAL A 294 -13.39 12.47 -13.77
N GLN A 295 -13.24 13.80 -13.83
CA GLN A 295 -14.14 14.70 -14.55
C GLN A 295 -13.90 14.72 -16.07
N ASP A 296 -12.75 14.25 -16.56
CA ASP A 296 -12.35 14.21 -17.98
C ASP A 296 -12.72 15.52 -18.72
N PRO A 297 -12.16 16.68 -18.29
CA PRO A 297 -12.56 17.98 -18.82
C PRO A 297 -12.22 18.07 -20.31
N ASN A 298 -13.19 18.54 -21.11
CA ASN A 298 -12.98 18.82 -22.53
C ASN A 298 -11.81 19.79 -22.75
N ASP A 299 -11.06 19.63 -23.86
CA ASP A 299 -9.90 20.45 -24.23
C ASP A 299 -10.16 21.97 -24.18
N GLU A 300 -11.40 22.42 -24.46
CA GLU A 300 -11.78 23.84 -24.38
C GLU A 300 -11.72 24.41 -22.95
N ILE A 301 -12.05 23.60 -21.94
CA ILE A 301 -12.00 24.01 -20.52
C ILE A 301 -10.54 24.13 -20.08
N ILE A 302 -9.68 23.22 -20.55
CA ILE A 302 -8.25 23.22 -20.26
C ILE A 302 -7.61 24.50 -20.83
N ILE A 303 -7.90 24.84 -22.09
CA ILE A 303 -7.39 26.06 -22.74
C ILE A 303 -7.82 27.32 -21.96
N GLN A 304 -9.08 27.38 -21.51
CA GLN A 304 -9.58 28.50 -20.73
C GLN A 304 -8.87 28.63 -19.37
N MET A 305 -8.65 27.51 -18.67
CA MET A 305 -7.92 27.49 -17.40
C MET A 305 -6.46 27.90 -17.56
N GLU A 306 -5.78 27.48 -18.64
CA GLU A 306 -4.41 27.90 -18.94
C GLU A 306 -4.33 29.41 -19.18
N GLN A 307 -5.31 29.98 -19.86
CA GLN A 307 -5.38 31.41 -20.15
C GLN A 307 -5.63 32.24 -18.89
N ASP A 308 -6.52 31.79 -18.00
CA ASP A 308 -6.79 32.43 -16.71
C ASP A 308 -5.59 32.36 -15.76
N LEU A 309 -4.85 31.25 -15.79
CA LEU A 309 -3.63 31.06 -15.01
C LEU A 309 -2.50 31.98 -15.50
N GLU A 310 -2.36 32.16 -16.81
CA GLU A 310 -1.40 33.08 -17.40
C GLU A 310 -1.74 34.55 -17.08
N ASN A 311 -3.02 34.91 -17.10
CA ASN A 311 -3.49 36.24 -16.68
C ASN A 311 -3.21 36.49 -15.18
N SER A 312 -3.47 35.50 -14.34
CA SER A 312 -3.19 35.58 -12.90
C SER A 312 -1.70 35.71 -12.60
N LYS A 313 -0.84 35.01 -13.34
CA LYS A 313 0.63 35.15 -13.24
C LYS A 313 1.09 36.57 -13.57
N LYS A 314 0.55 37.16 -14.64
CA LYS A 314 0.88 38.54 -15.05
C LYS A 314 0.48 39.55 -13.99
N GLU A 315 -0.71 39.39 -13.39
CA GLU A 315 -1.17 40.29 -12.32
C GLU A 315 -0.35 40.13 -11.03
N LEU A 316 0.05 38.91 -10.69
CA LEU A 316 0.91 38.64 -9.52
C LEU A 316 2.32 39.23 -9.71
N LEU A 317 2.88 39.14 -10.92
CA LEU A 317 4.12 39.81 -11.30
C LEU A 317 3.99 41.33 -11.17
N ARG A 318 2.90 41.91 -11.69
CA ARG A 318 2.63 43.34 -11.60
C ARG A 318 2.49 43.83 -10.16
N LEU A 319 1.78 43.10 -9.30
CA LEU A 319 1.65 43.41 -7.87
C LEU A 319 2.99 43.31 -7.13
N LYS A 320 3.83 42.34 -7.50
CA LYS A 320 5.17 42.17 -6.94
C LYS A 320 6.11 43.29 -7.37
N GLU A 321 5.96 43.79 -8.59
CA GLU A 321 6.68 44.98 -9.08
C GLU A 321 6.18 46.25 -8.39
N LEU A 322 4.87 46.43 -8.23
CA LEU A 322 4.28 47.58 -7.54
C LEU A 322 4.74 47.68 -6.08
N ASN A 323 4.82 46.54 -5.37
CA ASN A 323 5.25 46.45 -3.98
C ASN A 323 6.77 46.65 -3.79
N ASN A 324 7.55 46.57 -4.88
CA ASN A 324 8.98 46.93 -4.88
C ASN A 324 9.22 48.40 -5.27
N ILE A 325 8.26 49.05 -5.93
CA ILE A 325 8.37 50.44 -6.44
C ILE A 325 7.80 51.46 -5.44
N THR A 326 6.96 51.07 -4.49
CA THR A 326 6.33 52.00 -3.52
C THR A 326 7.24 52.49 -2.38
N GLY A 327 8.52 52.13 -2.36
CA GLY A 327 9.54 52.65 -1.44
C GLY A 327 10.33 53.81 -2.04
N ASP A 328 9.64 54.86 -2.47
CA ASP A 328 10.24 55.97 -3.25
C ASP A 328 10.73 57.14 -2.34
N GLN A 329 11.47 56.82 -1.27
CA GLN A 329 12.41 57.75 -0.62
C GLN A 329 13.68 57.02 -0.15
N PRO A 330 14.89 57.42 -0.58
CA PRO A 330 16.10 56.71 -0.22
C PRO A 330 16.62 57.23 1.13
N ASP A 331 16.06 56.72 2.23
CA ASP A 331 16.81 56.73 3.48
C ASP A 331 17.96 55.72 3.35
N GLN A 332 19.18 56.12 3.73
CA GLN A 332 20.37 55.24 3.67
C GLN A 332 20.17 53.91 4.44
N GLN A 333 19.21 53.88 5.36
CA GLN A 333 18.76 52.69 6.09
C GLN A 333 17.95 51.73 5.21
N GLU A 334 17.10 52.20 4.30
CA GLU A 334 16.32 51.33 3.42
C GLU A 334 17.20 50.64 2.36
N SER A 335 18.24 51.34 1.88
CA SER A 335 19.29 50.73 1.05
C SER A 335 20.10 49.66 1.79
N GLN A 336 20.38 49.85 3.09
CA GLN A 336 20.99 48.81 3.94
C GLN A 336 20.02 47.64 4.19
N VAL A 337 18.72 47.88 4.38
CA VAL A 337 17.72 46.82 4.54
C VAL A 337 17.53 46.04 3.24
N ILE A 338 17.51 46.70 2.08
CA ILE A 338 17.48 46.04 0.75
C ILE A 338 18.76 45.22 0.54
N TYR A 339 19.93 45.74 0.92
CA TYR A 339 21.20 45.01 0.88
C TYR A 339 21.22 43.80 1.83
N LEU A 340 20.70 43.95 3.05
CA LEU A 340 20.58 42.87 4.03
C LEU A 340 19.55 41.83 3.60
N ARG A 341 18.43 42.23 2.96
CA ARG A 341 17.45 41.31 2.35
C ARG A 341 18.05 40.58 1.14
N GLN A 342 18.86 41.25 0.32
CA GLN A 342 19.59 40.60 -0.78
C GLN A 342 20.65 39.62 -0.26
N ASN A 343 21.39 39.98 0.80
CA ASN A 343 22.34 39.07 1.43
C ASN A 343 21.64 37.92 2.14
N LEU A 344 20.51 38.15 2.81
CA LEU A 344 19.66 37.10 3.37
C LEU A 344 19.16 36.16 2.28
N ALA A 345 18.75 36.68 1.12
CA ALA A 345 18.37 35.86 -0.02
C ALA A 345 19.54 35.04 -0.57
N LYS A 346 20.74 35.63 -0.67
CA LYS A 346 21.98 34.92 -1.05
C LYS A 346 22.35 33.84 -0.04
N PHE A 347 22.23 34.12 1.26
CA PHE A 347 22.51 33.16 2.32
C PHE A 347 21.44 32.07 2.41
N LYS A 348 20.16 32.38 2.17
CA LYS A 348 19.09 31.38 2.04
C LYS A 348 19.33 30.46 0.84
N ARG A 349 19.75 31.01 -0.31
CA ARG A 349 20.13 30.21 -1.48
C ARG A 349 21.34 29.33 -1.19
N LYS A 350 22.40 29.87 -0.60
CA LYS A 350 23.57 29.08 -0.19
C LYS A 350 23.21 28.02 0.86
N HIS A 351 22.35 28.34 1.82
CA HIS A 351 21.85 27.37 2.80
C HIS A 351 21.07 26.26 2.11
N GLN A 352 20.21 26.59 1.13
CA GLN A 352 19.45 25.61 0.37
C GLN A 352 20.37 24.75 -0.52
N GLU A 353 21.36 25.33 -1.20
CA GLU A 353 22.38 24.61 -1.97
C GLU A 353 23.22 23.69 -1.09
N LEU A 354 23.65 24.15 0.09
CA LEU A 354 24.44 23.35 1.02
C LEU A 354 23.59 22.23 1.65
N SER A 355 22.31 22.52 1.95
CA SER A 355 21.34 21.54 2.44
C SER A 355 21.07 20.46 1.40
N GLN A 356 20.90 20.83 0.12
CA GLN A 356 20.78 19.89 -0.99
C GLN A 356 22.05 19.07 -1.19
N ARG A 357 23.24 19.69 -1.07
CA ARG A 357 24.51 18.95 -1.10
C ARG A 357 24.64 17.98 0.06
N TYR A 358 24.27 18.40 1.27
CA TYR A 358 24.26 17.55 2.46
C TYR A 358 23.30 16.37 2.30
N GLU A 359 22.08 16.60 1.81
CA GLU A 359 21.12 15.55 1.50
C GLU A 359 21.63 14.61 0.41
N LYS A 360 22.25 15.14 -0.64
CA LYS A 360 22.87 14.33 -1.71
C LYS A 360 23.99 13.46 -1.18
N THR A 361 24.92 14.00 -0.39
CA THR A 361 25.99 13.22 0.24
C THR A 361 25.43 12.19 1.23
N GLN A 362 24.33 12.49 1.92
CA GLN A 362 23.63 11.55 2.79
C GLN A 362 22.94 10.43 1.98
N GLN A 363 22.34 10.75 0.84
CA GLN A 363 21.79 9.78 -0.10
C GLN A 363 22.89 8.91 -0.71
N ASP A 364 24.02 9.50 -1.10
CA ASP A 364 25.19 8.77 -1.63
C ASP A 364 25.74 7.81 -0.56
N SER A 365 25.85 8.25 0.70
CA SER A 365 26.23 7.38 1.82
C SER A 365 25.22 6.24 2.04
N ALA A 366 23.92 6.53 2.00
CA ALA A 366 22.88 5.52 2.16
C ALA A 366 22.85 4.54 0.96
N GLN A 367 23.09 5.01 -0.26
CA GLN A 367 23.23 4.17 -1.45
C GLN A 367 24.48 3.29 -1.37
N ILE A 368 25.59 3.81 -0.86
CA ILE A 368 26.81 3.03 -0.58
C ILE A 368 26.52 1.95 0.47
N ASP A 369 25.79 2.26 1.54
CA ASP A 369 25.37 1.29 2.56
C ASP A 369 24.38 0.24 2.00
N THR A 370 23.42 0.66 1.19
CA THR A 370 22.47 -0.24 0.53
C THR A 370 23.17 -1.10 -0.51
N LYS A 371 24.12 -0.57 -1.26
CA LYS A 371 24.97 -1.32 -2.20
C LYS A 371 25.90 -2.26 -1.45
N MET A 372 26.39 -1.88 -0.28
CA MET A 372 27.15 -2.77 0.61
C MET A 372 26.24 -3.93 1.06
N LYS A 373 25.04 -3.64 1.60
CA LYS A 373 24.06 -4.65 2.00
C LYS A 373 23.60 -5.55 0.85
N SER A 374 23.31 -4.99 -0.32
CA SER A 374 22.90 -5.77 -1.50
C SER A 374 24.07 -6.58 -2.05
N MET A 375 25.32 -6.10 -1.97
CA MET A 375 26.49 -6.90 -2.33
C MET A 375 26.77 -8.01 -1.31
N MET A 376 26.40 -7.81 -0.04
CA MET A 376 26.42 -8.85 1.00
C MET A 376 25.31 -9.89 0.75
N GLN A 377 24.10 -9.46 0.35
CA GLN A 377 22.93 -10.32 0.10
C GLN A 377 22.97 -11.06 -1.26
N ASN A 378 23.38 -10.40 -2.34
CA ASN A 378 23.31 -10.95 -3.70
C ASN A 378 24.37 -12.02 -4.01
N ASN A 379 25.40 -12.19 -3.16
CA ASN A 379 26.39 -13.27 -3.30
C ASN A 379 26.33 -14.29 -2.17
N VAL A 380 25.59 -14.00 -1.10
CA VAL A 380 25.41 -14.90 0.03
C VAL A 380 24.04 -14.62 0.67
N ASN A 381 23.11 -15.56 0.52
CA ASN A 381 21.81 -15.47 1.18
C ASN A 381 22.06 -15.52 2.69
N LEU A 382 21.66 -14.48 3.45
CA LEU A 382 21.95 -14.38 4.90
C LEU A 382 21.37 -15.56 5.68
N ASP A 383 20.19 -16.05 5.27
CA ASP A 383 19.55 -17.26 5.82
C ASP A 383 20.38 -18.53 5.58
N SER A 384 21.24 -18.53 4.56
CA SER A 384 22.19 -19.61 4.28
C SER A 384 23.52 -19.45 5.03
N ILE A 385 23.86 -18.27 5.53
CA ILE A 385 25.09 -18.06 6.34
C ILE A 385 24.86 -18.52 7.77
N GLU A 386 23.70 -18.21 8.36
CA GLU A 386 23.37 -18.63 9.73
C GLU A 386 23.23 -20.15 9.85
N GLN A 387 22.97 -20.85 8.74
CA GLN A 387 22.90 -22.31 8.66
C GLN A 387 24.23 -22.97 8.22
N MET A 388 25.26 -22.20 7.86
CA MET A 388 26.57 -22.74 7.47
C MET A 388 27.55 -22.70 8.65
N GLU A 389 27.93 -23.86 9.18
CA GLU A 389 28.98 -23.98 10.21
C GLU A 389 30.34 -23.42 9.76
N GLU A 390 30.64 -23.42 8.45
CA GLU A 390 31.88 -22.86 7.90
C GLU A 390 31.66 -22.04 6.61
N MET A 391 32.09 -20.78 6.61
CA MET A 391 32.01 -19.87 5.45
C MET A 391 33.20 -20.09 4.49
N PRO A 392 32.97 -20.27 3.18
CA PRO A 392 34.05 -20.40 2.19
C PRO A 392 35.00 -19.19 2.18
N LEU A 393 36.31 -19.45 2.31
CA LEU A 393 37.34 -18.43 2.52
C LEU A 393 37.42 -17.35 1.40
N ILE A 394 36.98 -17.66 0.17
CA ILE A 394 36.92 -16.70 -0.95
C ILE A 394 35.80 -15.69 -0.74
N VAL A 395 34.62 -16.16 -0.32
CA VAL A 395 33.47 -15.31 -0.01
C VAL A 395 33.83 -14.39 1.15
N PHE A 396 34.45 -14.94 2.20
CA PHE A 396 34.97 -14.17 3.32
C PHE A 396 36.04 -13.16 2.91
N LYS A 397 37.03 -13.53 2.07
CA LYS A 397 38.07 -12.62 1.60
C LYS A 397 37.56 -11.55 0.65
N ASP A 398 36.57 -11.82 -0.18
CA ASP A 398 35.93 -10.82 -1.03
C ASP A 398 35.10 -9.84 -0.21
N LEU A 399 34.36 -10.32 0.79
CA LEU A 399 33.65 -9.49 1.76
C LEU A 399 34.61 -8.61 2.56
N VAL A 400 35.71 -9.17 3.07
CA VAL A 400 36.73 -8.42 3.81
C VAL A 400 37.51 -7.47 2.89
N GLY A 401 37.78 -7.86 1.64
CA GLY A 401 38.45 -7.03 0.64
C GLY A 401 37.61 -5.84 0.21
N LYS A 402 36.33 -6.05 -0.06
CA LYS A 402 35.34 -5.00 -0.35
C LYS A 402 35.12 -4.09 0.86
N GLY A 403 35.04 -4.66 2.07
CA GLY A 403 35.00 -3.91 3.32
C GLY A 403 36.25 -3.04 3.53
N LYS A 404 37.44 -3.55 3.24
CA LYS A 404 38.70 -2.78 3.31
C LYS A 404 38.81 -1.69 2.23
N ALA A 405 38.23 -1.89 1.04
CA ALA A 405 38.23 -0.89 -0.03
C ALA A 405 37.17 0.21 0.20
N MET A 406 36.02 -0.13 0.78
CA MET A 406 34.96 0.84 1.11
C MET A 406 35.24 1.60 2.40
N LYS A 407 35.99 1.04 3.36
CA LYS A 407 36.31 1.72 4.63
C LYS A 407 36.95 3.10 4.43
N PRO A 408 37.96 3.32 3.57
CA PRO A 408 38.49 4.65 3.28
C PRO A 408 37.45 5.61 2.65
N GLN A 409 36.57 5.11 1.78
CA GLN A 409 35.49 5.93 1.20
C GLN A 409 34.47 6.33 2.27
N MET A 410 34.08 5.40 3.14
CA MET A 410 33.15 5.67 4.24
C MET A 410 33.75 6.65 5.25
N THR A 411 35.05 6.53 5.57
CA THR A 411 35.76 7.50 6.40
C THR A 411 35.79 8.88 5.74
N ARG A 412 36.10 8.96 4.43
CA ARG A 412 36.11 10.22 3.67
C ARG A 412 34.73 10.89 3.64
N CYS A 413 33.67 10.14 3.36
CA CYS A 413 32.30 10.66 3.38
C CYS A 413 31.86 11.08 4.80
N SER A 414 32.29 10.36 5.84
CA SER A 414 32.03 10.73 7.24
C SER A 414 32.75 12.02 7.64
N GLU A 415 34.01 12.19 7.22
CA GLU A 415 34.79 13.41 7.43
C GLU A 415 34.19 14.60 6.67
N GLU A 416 33.79 14.40 5.41
CA GLU A 416 33.10 15.41 4.59
C GLU A 416 31.75 15.80 5.18
N ARG A 417 30.97 14.82 5.68
CA ARG A 417 29.72 15.07 6.42
C ARG A 417 29.98 15.90 7.67
N ARG A 418 31.02 15.58 8.44
CA ARG A 418 31.38 16.32 9.66
C ARG A 418 31.86 17.75 9.33
N TYR A 419 32.55 17.94 8.21
CA TYR A 419 32.94 19.25 7.71
C TYR A 419 31.72 20.08 7.30
N LEU A 420 30.83 19.53 6.48
CA LEU A 420 29.59 20.19 6.04
C LEU A 420 28.64 20.49 7.20
N GLN A 421 28.56 19.61 8.20
CA GLN A 421 27.74 19.84 9.40
C GLN A 421 28.26 21.04 10.22
N LYS A 422 29.60 21.17 10.34
CA LYS A 422 30.21 22.35 10.98
C LYS A 422 29.94 23.62 10.17
N GLU A 423 30.07 23.56 8.85
CA GLU A 423 29.82 24.70 7.96
C GLU A 423 28.33 25.12 7.97
N LEU A 424 27.41 24.14 7.97
CA LEU A 424 25.99 24.38 8.13
C LEU A 424 25.69 25.02 9.49
N ALA A 425 26.27 24.52 10.58
CA ALA A 425 26.08 25.12 11.90
C ALA A 425 26.61 26.56 11.98
N ILE A 426 27.76 26.85 11.36
CA ILE A 426 28.30 28.21 11.23
C ILE A 426 27.34 29.08 10.42
N LEU A 427 26.82 28.60 9.29
CA LEU A 427 25.87 29.34 8.45
C LEU A 427 24.53 29.57 9.13
N THR A 428 23.96 28.57 9.81
CA THR A 428 22.75 28.70 10.63
C THR A 428 22.97 29.75 11.70
N ARG A 429 24.10 29.68 12.42
CA ARG A 429 24.44 30.68 13.42
C ARG A 429 24.66 32.07 12.82
N THR A 430 25.23 32.15 11.62
CA THR A 430 25.43 33.41 10.89
C THR A 430 24.09 33.98 10.43
N VAL A 431 23.15 33.14 9.97
CA VAL A 431 21.77 33.55 9.63
C VAL A 431 21.01 34.00 10.87
N GLU A 432 21.13 33.30 11.99
CA GLU A 432 20.55 33.73 13.27
C GLU A 432 21.15 35.06 13.73
N ILE A 433 22.47 35.21 13.70
CA ILE A 433 23.17 36.45 14.07
C ILE A 433 22.75 37.58 13.12
N LEU A 434 22.73 37.38 11.81
CA LEU A 434 22.29 38.40 10.85
C LEU A 434 20.81 38.73 11.00
N THR A 435 19.97 37.76 11.33
CA THR A 435 18.54 37.98 11.62
C THR A 435 18.39 38.78 12.92
N GLN A 436 19.15 38.44 13.96
CA GLN A 436 19.18 39.18 15.22
C GLN A 436 19.78 40.58 15.05
N ILE A 437 20.81 40.76 14.22
CA ILE A 437 21.38 42.07 13.88
C ILE A 437 20.37 42.88 13.06
N CYS A 438 19.65 42.27 12.12
CA CYS A 438 18.58 42.96 11.38
C CYS A 438 17.40 43.36 12.29
N VAL A 439 17.14 42.58 13.35
CA VAL A 439 16.14 42.90 14.39
C VAL A 439 16.66 43.95 15.39
N ASN A 440 17.96 43.89 15.74
CA ASN A 440 18.61 44.77 16.72
C ASN A 440 19.17 46.07 16.10
N TYR A 441 19.30 46.22 14.79
CA TYR A 441 19.59 47.52 14.15
C TYR A 441 18.41 48.51 14.28
N GLY A 442 17.28 48.07 14.83
CA GLY A 442 16.24 48.95 15.39
C GLY A 442 16.52 49.43 16.82
N GLN A 443 17.58 48.97 17.50
CA GLN A 443 17.95 49.31 18.88
C GLN A 443 19.49 49.34 19.11
N ASN A 444 20.08 50.54 18.94
CA ASN A 444 21.39 51.07 19.39
C ASN A 444 22.50 50.13 19.91
N VAL A 445 23.70 50.16 19.29
CA VAL A 445 24.98 49.85 19.97
C VAL A 445 26.14 50.69 19.39
N THR A 446 26.89 51.34 20.29
CA THR A 446 28.18 52.04 20.09
C THR A 446 29.31 51.33 20.85
N GLU A 447 30.54 51.43 20.32
CA GLU A 447 31.87 51.48 20.97
C GLU A 447 32.95 50.39 20.74
N ASN A 448 34.18 50.94 20.60
CA ASN A 448 35.47 50.48 20.06
C ASN A 448 36.29 49.51 20.94
N PRO A 449 37.25 48.76 20.33
CA PRO A 449 38.36 48.10 21.03
C PRO A 449 39.74 48.42 20.42
N GLU A 450 40.54 49.27 21.06
CA GLU A 450 42.00 49.33 20.76
C GLU A 450 42.77 49.70 22.03
N GLN A 451 43.67 48.81 22.49
CA GLN A 451 44.95 49.18 23.10
C GLN A 451 45.85 47.97 23.44
N MET A 452 47.16 48.25 23.38
CA MET A 452 48.32 47.57 23.98
C MET A 452 49.19 46.70 23.05
N MET A 453 50.45 47.12 22.88
CA MET A 453 51.65 46.26 22.96
C MET A 453 52.91 47.14 23.12
N ASN A 454 53.70 46.85 24.16
CA ASN A 454 54.85 47.62 24.66
C ASN A 454 56.17 46.85 24.40
N THR A 455 57.24 47.54 24.01
CA THR A 455 58.37 47.05 23.18
C THR A 455 59.57 46.46 23.95
N GLN A 456 59.43 46.14 25.23
CA GLN A 456 60.55 45.76 26.10
C GLN A 456 60.95 44.27 26.02
N ASN A 457 60.06 43.40 25.55
CA ASN A 457 60.28 41.94 25.42
C ASN A 457 61.16 41.52 24.22
N LEU A 458 61.54 42.46 23.36
CA LEU A 458 62.20 42.12 22.09
C LEU A 458 63.72 41.88 22.24
N HIS A 459 64.33 42.39 23.31
CA HIS A 459 65.79 42.38 23.44
C HIS A 459 66.34 41.11 24.10
N GLU A 460 65.63 40.57 25.10
CA GLU A 460 65.95 39.27 25.73
C GLU A 460 65.75 38.10 24.76
N ALA A 461 64.75 38.20 23.88
CA ALA A 461 64.52 37.22 22.82
C ALA A 461 65.73 37.08 21.87
N ARG A 462 66.47 38.16 21.60
CA ARG A 462 67.63 38.12 20.70
C ARG A 462 68.85 37.43 21.30
N ALA A 463 69.06 37.51 22.62
CA ALA A 463 70.18 36.86 23.29
C ALA A 463 70.00 35.33 23.37
N LEU A 464 68.79 34.88 23.73
CA LEU A 464 68.42 33.46 23.74
C LEU A 464 68.51 32.83 22.35
N LEU A 465 68.17 33.58 21.29
CA LEU A 465 68.29 33.09 19.91
C LEU A 465 69.74 32.74 19.52
N ALA A 466 70.72 33.52 19.96
CA ALA A 466 72.13 33.27 19.63
C ALA A 466 72.71 32.01 20.32
N GLU A 467 72.30 31.75 21.56
CA GLU A 467 72.69 30.55 22.31
C GLU A 467 72.03 29.28 21.74
N ILE A 468 70.78 29.41 21.30
CA ILE A 468 70.06 28.33 20.60
C ILE A 468 70.75 28.00 19.27
N GLU A 469 71.20 29.00 18.50
CA GLU A 469 71.88 28.80 17.21
C GLU A 469 73.19 28.01 17.34
N THR A 470 74.00 28.30 18.36
CA THR A 470 75.25 27.59 18.60
C THR A 470 75.03 26.13 19.01
N THR A 471 74.02 25.89 19.87
CA THR A 471 73.61 24.53 20.29
C THR A 471 73.06 23.72 19.12
N ILE A 472 72.26 24.34 18.25
CA ILE A 472 71.74 23.73 17.01
C ILE A 472 72.91 23.31 16.11
N LYS A 473 73.93 24.15 15.95
CA LYS A 473 75.07 23.86 15.07
C LYS A 473 75.86 22.63 15.52
N GLN A 474 76.08 22.48 16.83
CA GLN A 474 76.76 21.31 17.41
C GLN A 474 75.93 20.02 17.27
N LYS A 475 74.63 20.08 17.57
CA LYS A 475 73.73 18.92 17.40
C LYS A 475 73.61 18.50 15.93
N ARG A 476 73.64 19.46 15.00
CA ARG A 476 73.59 19.20 13.56
C ARG A 476 74.83 18.44 13.06
N ALA A 477 76.02 18.79 13.56
CA ALA A 477 77.27 18.10 13.22
C ALA A 477 77.26 16.62 13.67
N TYR A 478 76.68 16.32 14.84
CA TYR A 478 76.57 14.96 15.36
C TYR A 478 75.48 14.12 14.65
N ILE A 479 74.38 14.74 14.25
CA ILE A 479 73.23 14.05 13.64
C ILE A 479 73.46 13.74 12.15
N GLN A 480 74.27 14.54 11.45
CA GLN A 480 74.53 14.40 10.01
C GLN A 480 74.97 12.98 9.57
N PRO A 481 75.95 12.30 10.21
CA PRO A 481 76.34 10.94 9.82
C PRO A 481 75.24 9.89 10.08
N LYS A 482 74.48 10.03 11.18
CA LYS A 482 73.34 9.15 11.48
C LYS A 482 72.19 9.34 10.48
N MET A 483 72.00 10.56 9.95
CA MET A 483 71.04 10.80 8.88
C MET A 483 71.42 10.10 7.58
N THR A 484 72.71 10.05 7.23
CA THR A 484 73.16 9.31 6.03
C THR A 484 72.96 7.80 6.17
N GLU A 485 73.24 7.23 7.34
CA GLU A 485 72.96 5.81 7.61
C GLU A 485 71.46 5.50 7.58
N LEU A 486 70.65 6.33 8.22
CA LEU A 486 69.20 6.19 8.20
C LEU A 486 68.64 6.34 6.78
N SER A 487 69.19 7.23 5.96
CA SER A 487 68.81 7.39 4.56
C SER A 487 69.12 6.13 3.75
N ASN A 488 70.27 5.50 3.98
CA ASN A 488 70.64 4.25 3.31
C ASN A 488 69.75 3.08 3.75
N ALA A 489 69.46 2.95 5.05
CA ALA A 489 68.55 1.95 5.57
C ALA A 489 67.12 2.14 5.03
N LYS A 490 66.63 3.38 4.98
CA LYS A 490 65.33 3.72 4.37
C LYS A 490 65.27 3.34 2.89
N ARG A 491 66.36 3.56 2.14
CA ARG A 491 66.44 3.18 0.72
C ARG A 491 66.41 1.66 0.55
N GLN A 492 67.11 0.91 1.41
CA GLN A 492 67.08 -0.56 1.41
C GLN A 492 65.70 -1.11 1.79
N GLN A 493 65.07 -0.56 2.83
CA GLN A 493 63.70 -0.90 3.21
C GLN A 493 62.72 -0.63 2.07
N GLN A 494 62.81 0.53 1.43
CA GLN A 494 61.94 0.90 0.30
C GLN A 494 62.12 -0.05 -0.89
N ASN A 495 63.35 -0.49 -1.17
CA ASN A 495 63.62 -1.48 -2.21
C ASN A 495 63.00 -2.85 -1.87
N LEU A 496 63.16 -3.33 -0.64
CA LEU A 496 62.57 -4.60 -0.19
C LEU A 496 61.04 -4.56 -0.17
N GLU A 497 60.45 -3.46 0.28
CA GLU A 497 59.00 -3.24 0.25
C GLU A 497 58.47 -3.23 -1.19
N SER A 498 59.19 -2.58 -2.11
CA SER A 498 58.86 -2.59 -3.54
C SER A 498 58.90 -4.00 -4.12
N MET A 499 59.95 -4.79 -3.85
CA MET A 499 60.05 -6.18 -4.31
C MET A 499 58.93 -7.07 -3.73
N LEU A 500 58.63 -6.93 -2.44
CA LEU A 500 57.57 -7.66 -1.77
C LEU A 500 56.19 -7.27 -2.32
N GLN A 501 55.98 -5.98 -2.62
CA GLN A 501 54.77 -5.49 -3.26
C GLN A 501 54.59 -6.06 -4.67
N GLN A 502 55.66 -6.12 -5.48
CA GLN A 502 55.64 -6.76 -6.80
C GLN A 502 55.30 -8.25 -6.70
N GLN A 503 55.89 -8.99 -5.75
CA GLN A 503 55.57 -10.41 -5.55
C GLN A 503 54.12 -10.60 -5.08
N ARG A 504 53.63 -9.77 -4.17
CA ARG A 504 52.21 -9.77 -3.76
C ARG A 504 51.28 -9.48 -4.94
N GLN A 505 51.66 -8.57 -5.84
CA GLN A 505 50.89 -8.30 -7.05
C GLN A 505 50.88 -9.49 -8.00
N LYS A 506 52.02 -10.16 -8.23
CA LYS A 506 52.09 -11.39 -9.04
C LYS A 506 51.21 -12.52 -8.48
N VAL A 507 51.28 -12.76 -7.17
CA VAL A 507 50.41 -13.77 -6.51
C VAL A 507 48.93 -13.39 -6.65
N LYS A 508 48.57 -12.12 -6.44
CA LYS A 508 47.20 -11.63 -6.64
C LYS A 508 46.73 -11.83 -8.08
N GLN A 509 47.58 -11.59 -9.07
CA GLN A 509 47.26 -11.75 -10.48
C GLN A 509 47.03 -13.23 -10.84
N LEU A 510 47.87 -14.12 -10.33
CA LEU A 510 47.71 -15.57 -10.54
C LEU A 510 46.45 -16.11 -9.85
N ASP A 511 46.16 -15.66 -8.63
CA ASP A 511 44.93 -16.03 -7.92
C ASP A 511 43.69 -15.51 -8.67
N ALA A 512 43.70 -14.27 -9.16
CA ALA A 512 42.60 -13.71 -9.95
C ALA A 512 42.38 -14.50 -11.26
N SER A 513 43.45 -14.90 -11.95
CA SER A 513 43.38 -15.74 -13.15
C SER A 513 42.77 -17.12 -12.84
N LYS A 514 43.21 -17.76 -11.76
CA LYS A 514 42.66 -19.05 -11.30
C LYS A 514 41.17 -18.94 -10.95
N GLN A 515 40.77 -17.90 -10.21
CA GLN A 515 39.36 -17.69 -9.86
C GLN A 515 38.50 -17.40 -11.09
N GLY A 516 39.01 -16.64 -12.06
CA GLY A 516 38.32 -16.39 -13.33
C GLY A 516 38.03 -17.68 -14.10
N SER A 517 38.98 -18.62 -14.14
CA SER A 517 38.77 -19.93 -14.77
C SER A 517 37.73 -20.78 -14.04
N ILE A 518 37.77 -20.81 -12.70
CA ILE A 518 36.75 -21.52 -11.88
C ILE A 518 35.36 -20.94 -12.12
N TYR A 519 35.24 -19.61 -12.18
CA TYR A 519 33.97 -18.94 -12.41
C TYR A 519 33.39 -19.27 -13.79
N LYS A 520 34.21 -19.22 -14.85
CA LYS A 520 33.78 -19.59 -16.21
C LYS A 520 33.24 -21.03 -16.27
N LEU A 521 33.92 -21.98 -15.63
CA LEU A 521 33.48 -23.37 -15.55
C LEU A 521 32.16 -23.52 -14.79
N LYS A 522 31.98 -22.83 -13.67
CA LYS A 522 30.71 -22.82 -12.93
C LYS A 522 29.57 -22.27 -13.78
N MET A 523 29.80 -21.19 -14.53
CA MET A 523 28.80 -20.62 -15.45
C MET A 523 28.45 -21.59 -16.59
N THR A 524 29.41 -22.32 -17.14
CA THR A 524 29.16 -23.35 -18.15
C THR A 524 28.33 -24.50 -17.59
N LEU A 525 28.64 -24.96 -16.37
CA LEU A 525 27.87 -25.99 -15.68
C LEU A 525 26.43 -25.53 -15.41
N GLN A 526 26.26 -24.33 -14.86
CA GLN A 526 24.94 -23.77 -14.56
C GLN A 526 24.10 -23.59 -15.84
N ARG A 527 24.74 -23.18 -16.95
CA ARG A 527 24.06 -23.09 -18.25
C ARG A 527 23.56 -24.46 -18.71
N ALA A 528 24.39 -25.51 -18.61
CA ALA A 528 23.99 -26.87 -18.95
C ALA A 528 22.88 -27.41 -18.03
N GLU A 529 22.92 -27.12 -16.74
CA GLU A 529 21.86 -27.47 -15.77
C GLU A 529 20.54 -26.78 -16.12
N ASN A 530 20.57 -25.49 -16.45
CA ASN A 530 19.39 -24.73 -16.87
C ASN A 530 18.81 -25.22 -18.20
N GLU A 531 19.68 -25.58 -19.16
CA GLU A 531 19.26 -26.16 -20.44
C GLU A 531 18.57 -27.51 -20.23
N CYS A 532 19.12 -28.37 -19.35
CA CYS A 532 18.47 -29.62 -18.97
C CYS A 532 17.09 -29.41 -18.34
N GLN A 533 16.96 -28.46 -17.40
CA GLN A 533 15.67 -28.12 -16.78
C GLN A 533 14.65 -27.56 -17.78
N SER A 534 15.11 -26.72 -18.72
CA SER A 534 14.27 -26.18 -19.79
C SER A 534 13.72 -27.28 -20.70
N VAL A 535 14.58 -28.23 -21.11
CA VAL A 535 14.19 -29.37 -21.94
C VAL A 535 13.19 -30.26 -21.20
N ILE A 536 13.40 -30.55 -19.91
CA ILE A 536 12.46 -31.32 -19.08
C ILE A 536 11.08 -30.63 -19.03
N SER A 537 11.07 -29.33 -18.80
CA SER A 537 9.83 -28.54 -18.72
C SER A 537 9.08 -28.52 -20.05
N GLU A 538 9.80 -28.41 -21.17
CA GLU A 538 9.19 -28.42 -22.49
C GLU A 538 8.64 -29.79 -22.88
N ILE A 539 9.33 -30.89 -22.52
CA ILE A 539 8.82 -32.26 -22.68
C ILE A 539 7.50 -32.42 -21.92
N PHE A 540 7.44 -31.99 -20.66
CA PHE A 540 6.22 -32.11 -19.86
C PHE A 540 5.05 -31.33 -20.47
N ARG A 541 5.29 -30.11 -20.97
CA ARG A 541 4.27 -29.31 -21.66
C ARG A 541 3.74 -30.02 -22.90
N VAL A 542 4.63 -30.50 -23.76
CA VAL A 542 4.27 -31.20 -25.00
C VAL A 542 3.53 -32.51 -24.69
N GLU A 543 3.92 -33.23 -23.64
CA GLU A 543 3.20 -34.42 -23.18
C GLU A 543 1.76 -34.07 -22.76
N LYS A 544 1.54 -33.00 -21.98
CA LYS A 544 0.19 -32.57 -21.60
C LYS A 544 -0.65 -32.13 -22.80
N GLN A 545 -0.03 -31.44 -23.76
CA GLN A 545 -0.69 -31.03 -24.99
C GLN A 545 -1.11 -32.24 -25.85
N SER A 546 -0.27 -33.26 -25.93
CA SER A 546 -0.58 -34.54 -26.59
C SER A 546 -1.79 -35.24 -25.95
N HIS A 547 -1.86 -35.26 -24.61
CA HIS A 547 -3.01 -35.81 -23.90
C HIS A 547 -4.30 -35.03 -24.18
N MET A 548 -4.25 -33.69 -24.19
CA MET A 548 -5.39 -32.83 -24.55
C MET A 548 -5.94 -33.17 -25.94
N PHE A 549 -5.08 -33.24 -26.95
CA PHE A 549 -5.52 -33.60 -28.30
C PHE A 549 -6.05 -35.02 -28.42
N THR A 550 -5.56 -35.93 -27.57
CA THR A 550 -6.11 -37.29 -27.48
C THR A 550 -7.55 -37.25 -26.96
N TYR A 551 -7.82 -36.47 -25.91
CA TYR A 551 -9.18 -36.27 -25.40
C TYR A 551 -10.11 -35.55 -26.38
N GLU A 552 -9.60 -34.55 -27.12
CA GLU A 552 -10.37 -33.87 -28.15
C GLU A 552 -10.71 -34.79 -29.31
N LEU A 553 -9.78 -35.67 -29.73
CA LEU A 553 -10.08 -36.73 -30.70
C LEU A 553 -11.13 -37.69 -30.18
N GLU A 554 -11.00 -38.21 -28.95
CA GLU A 554 -12.00 -39.10 -28.34
C GLU A 554 -13.39 -38.46 -28.24
N ARG A 555 -13.46 -37.14 -28.05
CA ARG A 555 -14.71 -36.38 -28.05
C ARG A 555 -15.29 -36.27 -29.45
N VAL A 556 -14.48 -35.86 -30.43
CA VAL A 556 -14.92 -35.68 -31.83
C VAL A 556 -15.25 -37.02 -32.49
N GLU A 557 -14.64 -38.13 -32.08
CA GLU A 557 -14.97 -39.47 -32.57
C GLU A 557 -16.38 -39.95 -32.20
N LYS A 558 -16.98 -39.38 -31.15
CA LYS A 558 -18.36 -39.67 -30.75
C LYS A 558 -19.38 -38.93 -31.59
N ASP A 559 -18.99 -37.83 -32.24
CA ASP A 559 -19.86 -36.99 -33.06
C ASP A 559 -19.55 -37.17 -34.57
N LYS A 560 -20.46 -37.85 -35.29
CA LYS A 560 -20.25 -38.24 -36.71
C LYS A 560 -20.20 -37.06 -37.69
N ASP A 561 -20.59 -35.86 -37.27
CA ASP A 561 -20.78 -34.69 -38.12
C ASP A 561 -19.51 -33.82 -38.27
N PHE A 562 -18.42 -34.14 -37.58
CA PHE A 562 -17.22 -33.29 -37.49
C PHE A 562 -15.96 -33.93 -38.11
N ASN A 563 -16.09 -34.55 -39.28
CA ASN A 563 -14.98 -35.22 -39.98
C ASN A 563 -13.80 -34.28 -40.35
N GLN A 564 -14.08 -33.00 -40.62
CA GLN A 564 -13.03 -32.02 -40.92
C GLN A 564 -12.22 -31.67 -39.67
N LEU A 565 -12.90 -31.38 -38.55
CA LEU A 565 -12.28 -31.10 -37.27
C LEU A 565 -11.43 -32.29 -36.78
N LYS A 566 -11.89 -33.53 -37.01
CA LYS A 566 -11.12 -34.74 -36.72
C LYS A 566 -9.78 -34.76 -37.48
N LYS A 567 -9.78 -34.41 -38.77
CA LYS A 567 -8.54 -34.34 -39.58
C LYS A 567 -7.60 -33.26 -39.07
N ASP A 568 -8.14 -32.09 -38.73
CA ASP A 568 -7.33 -30.97 -38.25
C ASP A 568 -6.67 -31.31 -36.90
N ILE A 569 -7.42 -31.90 -35.95
CA ILE A 569 -6.88 -32.35 -34.67
C ILE A 569 -5.84 -33.48 -34.86
N MET A 570 -6.06 -34.41 -35.80
CA MET A 570 -5.07 -35.45 -36.11
C MET A 570 -3.76 -34.88 -36.67
N LEU A 571 -3.82 -33.82 -37.48
CA LEU A 571 -2.63 -33.14 -37.99
C LEU A 571 -1.84 -32.49 -36.85
N GLU A 572 -2.52 -31.73 -35.97
CA GLU A 572 -1.88 -31.11 -34.80
C GLU A 572 -1.30 -32.15 -33.82
N GLN A 573 -2.00 -33.27 -33.61
CA GLN A 573 -1.50 -34.38 -32.79
C GLN A 573 -0.21 -34.99 -33.37
N ASN A 574 -0.11 -35.10 -34.70
CA ASN A 574 1.08 -35.63 -35.37
C ASN A 574 2.25 -34.65 -35.27
N GLU A 575 2.03 -33.35 -35.43
CA GLU A 575 3.07 -32.33 -35.23
C GLU A 575 3.64 -32.36 -33.81
N ILE A 576 2.77 -32.57 -32.82
CA ILE A 576 3.18 -32.68 -31.42
C ILE A 576 3.96 -33.96 -31.14
N LYS A 577 3.59 -35.09 -31.76
CA LYS A 577 4.36 -36.33 -31.65
C LYS A 577 5.77 -36.19 -32.25
N VAL A 578 5.90 -35.50 -33.38
CA VAL A 578 7.21 -35.18 -33.98
C VAL A 578 8.03 -34.31 -33.03
N LYS A 579 7.44 -33.24 -32.50
CA LYS A 579 8.11 -32.36 -31.52
C LYS A 579 8.51 -33.11 -30.24
N GLN A 580 7.70 -34.05 -29.78
CA GLN A 580 8.01 -34.90 -28.63
C GLN A 580 9.22 -35.81 -28.92
N ALA A 581 9.32 -36.37 -30.13
CA ALA A 581 10.47 -37.17 -30.54
C ALA A 581 11.76 -36.34 -30.61
N GLU A 582 11.71 -35.13 -31.19
CA GLU A 582 12.85 -34.20 -31.26
C GLU A 582 13.34 -33.79 -29.86
N LEU A 583 12.43 -33.50 -28.93
CA LEU A 583 12.79 -33.14 -27.56
C LEU A 583 13.39 -34.33 -26.79
N ARG A 584 12.91 -35.55 -27.02
CA ARG A 584 13.51 -36.76 -26.44
C ARG A 584 14.90 -37.05 -27.01
N GLN A 585 15.12 -36.76 -28.30
CA GLN A 585 16.45 -36.83 -28.89
C GLN A 585 17.40 -35.80 -28.25
N LYS A 586 16.98 -34.53 -28.13
CA LYS A 586 17.76 -33.50 -27.43
C LYS A 586 18.05 -33.87 -25.97
N GLN A 587 17.08 -34.48 -25.29
CA GLN A 587 17.27 -34.99 -23.93
C GLN A 587 18.34 -36.10 -23.88
N SER A 588 18.37 -37.00 -24.87
CA SER A 588 19.44 -38.01 -24.98
C SER A 588 20.79 -37.37 -25.19
N GLU A 589 20.90 -36.41 -26.11
CA GLU A 589 22.15 -35.69 -26.41
C GLU A 589 22.69 -34.94 -25.17
N VAL A 590 21.81 -34.32 -24.38
CA VAL A 590 22.19 -33.68 -23.11
C VAL A 590 22.61 -34.73 -22.07
N LYS A 591 21.89 -35.85 -22.01
CA LYS A 591 22.17 -36.95 -21.07
C LYS A 591 23.48 -37.68 -21.38
N ASP A 592 23.85 -37.81 -22.65
CA ASP A 592 25.08 -38.48 -23.07
C ASP A 592 26.32 -37.62 -22.79
N ASN A 593 26.17 -36.29 -22.79
CA ASN A 593 27.22 -35.34 -22.43
C ASN A 593 27.36 -35.12 -20.90
N LEU A 594 26.33 -35.46 -20.11
CA LEU A 594 26.30 -35.23 -18.67
C LEU A 594 27.32 -36.08 -17.87
N PRO A 595 27.53 -37.38 -18.16
CA PRO A 595 28.56 -38.19 -17.50
C PRO A 595 29.96 -37.59 -17.64
N GLN A 596 30.30 -37.07 -18.82
CA GLN A 596 31.61 -36.46 -19.07
C GLN A 596 31.78 -35.16 -18.26
N LEU A 597 30.72 -34.35 -18.13
CA LEU A 597 30.71 -33.16 -17.27
C LEU A 597 30.79 -33.52 -15.76
N LEU A 598 30.15 -34.61 -15.34
CA LEU A 598 30.22 -35.11 -13.97
C LEU A 598 31.60 -35.68 -13.63
N GLU A 599 32.26 -36.35 -14.57
CA GLU A 599 33.63 -36.83 -14.41
C GLU A 599 34.63 -35.68 -14.33
N GLN A 600 34.47 -34.64 -15.16
CA GLN A 600 35.23 -33.39 -15.03
C GLN A 600 35.00 -32.74 -13.66
N LYS A 601 33.75 -32.68 -13.17
CA LYS A 601 33.43 -32.16 -11.83
C LYS A 601 34.14 -32.95 -10.72
N LYS A 602 34.19 -34.27 -10.82
CA LYS A 602 34.90 -35.14 -9.87
C LYS A 602 36.40 -34.89 -9.90
N MET A 603 37.00 -34.83 -11.09
CA MET A 603 38.42 -34.50 -11.27
C MET A 603 38.79 -33.14 -10.65
N PHE A 604 37.94 -32.13 -10.83
CA PHE A 604 38.13 -30.82 -10.20
C PHE A 604 38.00 -30.87 -8.68
N ALA A 605 37.05 -31.64 -8.14
CA ALA A 605 36.90 -31.82 -6.70
C ALA A 605 38.16 -32.46 -6.09
N ASP A 606 38.72 -33.47 -6.76
CA ASP A 606 39.96 -34.12 -6.32
C ASP A 606 41.19 -33.19 -6.44
N LEU A 607 41.26 -32.36 -7.49
CA LEU A 607 42.28 -31.32 -7.62
C LEU A 607 42.19 -30.28 -6.50
N VAL A 608 40.98 -29.87 -6.11
CA VAL A 608 40.76 -28.95 -4.98
C VAL A 608 41.24 -29.57 -3.67
N LYS A 609 40.94 -30.86 -3.43
CA LYS A 609 41.44 -31.58 -2.25
C LYS A 609 42.97 -31.63 -2.20
N LEU A 610 43.63 -31.94 -3.33
CA LEU A 610 45.09 -31.93 -3.45
C LEU A 610 45.69 -30.54 -3.17
N LEU A 611 45.07 -29.47 -3.69
CA LEU A 611 45.54 -28.11 -3.45
C LEU A 611 45.36 -27.66 -2.00
N ASN A 612 44.29 -28.10 -1.34
CA ASN A 612 44.07 -27.84 0.09
C ASN A 612 45.13 -28.58 0.93
N ALA A 613 45.38 -29.86 0.66
CA ALA A 613 46.43 -30.64 1.32
C ALA A 613 47.82 -29.99 1.15
N LYS A 614 48.14 -29.50 -0.05
CA LYS A 614 49.38 -28.73 -0.29
C LYS A 614 49.42 -27.42 0.52
N THR A 615 48.30 -26.71 0.62
CA THR A 615 48.22 -25.46 1.38
C THR A 615 48.42 -25.70 2.88
N GLU A 616 47.85 -26.77 3.41
CA GLU A 616 48.07 -27.20 4.81
C GLU A 616 49.51 -27.62 5.05
N SER A 617 50.11 -28.38 4.15
CA SER A 617 51.54 -28.74 4.23
C SER A 617 52.45 -27.50 4.25
N VAL A 618 52.14 -26.47 3.43
CA VAL A 618 52.88 -25.20 3.45
C VAL A 618 52.66 -24.41 4.74
N LYS A 619 51.46 -24.45 5.33
CA LYS A 619 51.21 -23.83 6.64
C LYS A 619 52.02 -24.53 7.74
N ARG A 620 52.01 -25.86 7.80
CA ARG A 620 52.80 -26.64 8.77
C ARG A 620 54.29 -26.35 8.65
N MET A 621 54.84 -26.32 7.44
CA MET A 621 56.25 -25.93 7.23
C MET A 621 56.55 -24.51 7.73
N LYS A 622 55.62 -23.56 7.57
CA LYS A 622 55.81 -22.19 8.08
C LYS A 622 55.74 -22.12 9.61
N GLU A 623 54.90 -22.92 10.23
CA GLU A 623 54.79 -23.04 11.69
C GLU A 623 56.05 -23.68 12.29
N GLU A 624 56.60 -24.71 11.63
CA GLU A 624 57.87 -25.35 12.02
C GLU A 624 59.09 -24.41 11.88
N ILE A 625 59.14 -23.58 10.82
CA ILE A 625 60.17 -22.55 10.65
C ILE A 625 59.99 -21.40 11.65
N GLY A 626 58.75 -21.06 12.01
CA GLY A 626 58.45 -20.06 13.04
C GLY A 626 58.91 -20.48 14.43
N ASN A 627 58.72 -21.76 14.79
CA ASN A 627 59.10 -22.28 16.10
C ASN A 627 60.61 -22.52 16.25
N THR A 628 61.37 -22.68 15.17
CA THR A 628 62.84 -22.84 15.23
C THR A 628 63.60 -21.50 15.32
N GLY A 629 62.91 -20.36 15.17
CA GLY A 629 63.49 -19.02 15.29
C GLY A 629 63.55 -18.47 16.72
N ASP A 630 62.75 -19.00 17.65
CA ASP A 630 62.63 -18.48 19.02
C ASP A 630 63.63 -19.11 20.02
N ASP A 631 64.26 -20.25 19.68
CA ASP A 631 65.17 -20.96 20.59
C ASP A 631 66.63 -20.44 20.58
N ARG A 632 66.93 -19.29 19.95
CA ARG A 632 68.30 -18.74 19.87
C ARG A 632 68.58 -17.45 20.64
N ILE A 633 67.68 -16.98 21.52
CA ILE A 633 67.97 -15.83 22.39
C ILE A 633 67.67 -16.16 23.85
N THR A 634 68.38 -17.15 24.40
CA THR A 634 68.67 -17.21 25.84
C THR A 634 69.84 -18.16 26.07
N LEU A 635 71.07 -17.65 25.97
CA LEU A 635 72.24 -18.24 26.63
C LEU A 635 73.27 -17.13 26.88
N LYS A 636 73.38 -16.78 28.17
CA LYS A 636 74.42 -16.04 28.93
C LYS A 636 75.20 -14.93 28.26
#